data_AF-A0A6G3Z9F6-F1
#
_entry.id   AF-A0A6G3Z9F6-F1
#
_cell.length_a   1.000
_cell.length_b   1.000
_cell.length_c   1.000
_cell.angle_alpha   90.00
_cell.angle_beta   90.00
_cell.angle_gamma   90.00
#
_symmetry.space_group_name_H-M   'P 1'
#
loop_
_entity.id
_entity.type
_entity.pdbx_description
1 polymer ?
#
loop_
_entity_poly.entity_id
_entity_poly.type
_entity_poly.pdbx_seq_one_letter_code
_entity_poly.pdbx_strand_id
1 'polypeptide(L)'
;TLQPFTGIPVEAVANQASEGVRRLHRYSEDFRDKASVIVGQGLIQGWGAARVATALRTELGVAKGKAETLARTEVMSALNQSAIARYQQNGIGHFQWWISPSEGLCQFCASRNGNVYKVEDAIIPAHPRCRCFAAPYRLEWQQKGLTDDAFAAQYRQEGLEQLEKNGLKPNNGLTPFERAAKLDNPPQLVWKPGDSVVLRSQPPELEPEPEPPEPAPQNQQGSTAAQFVKQEELNALRSRLVETVGSELVDRAEVNLQKLFNENTVGIRVKPETVNLILEGGRFKTKFDLEAERREALRNNPAPEPIDPDDLFFDDLEGEEDEELEALADYNQKRRQVESLILNGMDDIAVEQRPVYGYVQDKHTDYDGPATYGTVIFEIKADVKERSTLLGNDSWYGGFASEATAPNVASLLGGSEALSLDESSGQERIRQTLEEVANAENIQDLLGARSGYLEVQMHEQLTLSDVSSIVFTNGEQPNPETRRLAEENGIEIIVR
;
A
#
# COMPACT_ATOMS: atom_id res chain seq x y z
N THR A 1 9.97 2.29 -29.40
CA THR A 1 8.90 3.25 -29.04
C THR A 1 8.91 3.34 -27.53
N LEU A 2 9.17 4.52 -26.96
CA LEU A 2 9.17 4.72 -25.50
C LEU A 2 7.75 4.49 -24.99
N GLN A 3 7.54 3.43 -24.21
CA GLN A 3 6.29 3.19 -23.51
C GLN A 3 6.04 4.37 -22.54
N PRO A 4 4.86 4.98 -22.54
CA PRO A 4 4.54 6.05 -21.60
C PRO A 4 4.62 5.54 -20.14
N PHE A 5 4.82 6.44 -19.18
CA PHE A 5 4.88 6.19 -17.73
C PHE A 5 3.51 5.74 -17.16
N THR A 6 2.83 4.78 -17.79
CA THR A 6 1.49 4.37 -17.40
C THR A 6 1.50 3.33 -16.26
N GLY A 7 2.61 2.61 -16.00
CA GLY A 7 2.72 1.61 -14.92
C GLY A 7 2.39 2.13 -13.51
N ILE A 8 1.68 1.34 -12.69
CA ILE A 8 1.55 1.62 -11.25
C ILE A 8 2.97 1.54 -10.70
N PRO A 9 3.43 2.53 -9.93
CA PRO A 9 4.78 2.50 -9.41
C PRO A 9 4.84 1.51 -8.25
N VAL A 10 4.92 0.21 -8.57
CA VAL A 10 4.73 -0.86 -7.59
C VAL A 10 5.77 -0.80 -6.48
N GLU A 11 7.03 -0.56 -6.84
CA GLU A 11 8.10 -0.41 -5.87
C GLU A 11 7.89 0.85 -5.02
N ALA A 12 7.16 1.86 -5.51
CA ALA A 12 6.80 3.03 -4.71
C ALA A 12 5.70 2.68 -3.70
N VAL A 13 4.72 1.86 -4.10
CA VAL A 13 3.70 1.35 -3.17
C VAL A 13 4.34 0.50 -2.07
N ALA A 14 5.21 -0.44 -2.42
CA ALA A 14 5.94 -1.26 -1.46
C ALA A 14 6.87 -0.44 -0.56
N ASN A 15 7.53 0.59 -1.11
CA ASN A 15 8.33 1.52 -0.32
C ASN A 15 7.47 2.35 0.63
N GLN A 16 6.29 2.79 0.21
CA GLN A 16 5.38 3.52 1.08
C GLN A 16 4.92 2.66 2.25
N ALA A 17 4.57 1.39 2.00
CA ALA A 17 4.16 0.44 3.03
C ALA A 17 5.26 0.19 4.08
N SER A 18 6.52 0.11 3.66
CA SER A 18 7.66 -0.13 4.56
C SER A 18 8.19 1.15 5.23
N GLU A 19 8.58 2.14 4.44
CA GLU A 19 9.30 3.33 4.93
C GLU A 19 8.37 4.47 5.37
N GLY A 20 7.14 4.50 4.87
CA GLY A 20 6.13 5.47 5.32
C GLY A 20 5.81 5.30 6.79
N VAL A 21 5.74 4.05 7.24
CA VAL A 21 5.55 3.68 8.65
C VAL A 21 6.70 4.24 9.50
N ARG A 22 7.96 4.13 9.07
CA ARG A 22 9.12 4.70 9.77
C ARG A 22 9.08 6.22 9.85
N ARG A 23 8.69 6.91 8.77
CA ARG A 23 8.59 8.40 8.76
C ARG A 23 7.45 8.92 9.61
N LEU A 24 6.35 8.17 9.70
CA LEU A 24 5.17 8.56 10.44
C LEU A 24 5.19 8.10 11.91
N HIS A 25 6.29 7.52 12.42
CA HIS A 25 6.44 6.98 13.79
C HIS A 25 6.03 7.93 14.95
N ARG A 26 5.96 9.24 14.70
CA ARG A 26 5.54 10.24 15.71
C ARG A 26 4.03 10.41 15.82
N TYR A 27 3.26 9.77 14.95
CA TYR A 27 1.80 9.74 15.01
C TYR A 27 1.32 8.45 15.68
N SER A 28 0.06 8.43 16.12
CA SER A 28 -0.57 7.20 16.60
C SER A 28 -0.60 6.16 15.48
N GLU A 29 -0.58 4.88 15.84
CA GLU A 29 -0.62 3.76 14.90
C GLU A 29 -1.82 3.84 13.94
N ASP A 30 -3.03 3.99 14.47
CA ASP A 30 -4.25 4.21 13.66
C ASP A 30 -4.11 5.35 12.64
N PHE A 31 -3.47 6.46 13.04
CA PHE A 31 -3.24 7.57 12.12
C PHE A 31 -2.24 7.20 11.02
N ARG A 32 -1.16 6.49 11.38
CA ARG A 32 -0.10 6.07 10.46
C ARG A 32 -0.67 5.10 9.43
N ASP A 33 -1.44 4.13 9.87
CA ASP A 33 -1.99 3.07 9.04
C ASP A 33 -2.98 3.66 8.04
N LYS A 34 -3.97 4.44 8.51
CA LYS A 34 -4.93 5.09 7.61
C LYS A 34 -4.26 6.07 6.66
N ALA A 35 -3.28 6.85 7.12
CA ALA A 35 -2.54 7.76 6.26
C ALA A 35 -1.76 7.00 5.17
N SER A 36 -1.15 5.88 5.54
CA SER A 36 -0.42 5.05 4.59
C SER A 36 -1.36 4.37 3.59
N VAL A 37 -2.59 4.00 3.99
CA VAL A 37 -3.58 3.39 3.08
C VAL A 37 -3.96 4.41 2.01
N ILE A 38 -4.23 5.64 2.45
CA ILE A 38 -4.61 6.73 1.56
C ILE A 38 -3.47 7.08 0.59
N VAL A 39 -2.22 7.11 1.05
CA VAL A 39 -1.07 7.38 0.17
C VAL A 39 -0.84 6.21 -0.79
N GLY A 40 -0.87 4.96 -0.32
CA GLY A 40 -0.73 3.76 -1.14
C GLY A 40 -1.79 3.70 -2.24
N GLN A 41 -3.06 3.92 -1.87
CA GLN A 41 -4.16 4.04 -2.82
C GLN A 41 -3.95 5.17 -3.83
N GLY A 42 -3.43 6.31 -3.36
CA GLY A 42 -3.05 7.40 -4.24
C GLY A 42 -2.01 7.00 -5.29
N LEU A 43 -0.97 6.28 -4.88
CA LEU A 43 0.08 5.78 -5.79
C LEU A 43 -0.49 4.78 -6.81
N ILE A 44 -1.33 3.85 -6.36
CA ILE A 44 -2.01 2.85 -7.20
C ILE A 44 -2.89 3.51 -8.26
N GLN A 45 -3.63 4.55 -7.87
CA GLN A 45 -4.53 5.25 -8.77
C GLN A 45 -3.86 6.40 -9.56
N GLY A 46 -2.54 6.55 -9.47
CA GLY A 46 -1.81 7.64 -10.14
C GLY A 46 -2.18 9.04 -9.64
N TRP A 47 -2.68 9.18 -8.42
CA TRP A 47 -3.05 10.46 -7.85
C TRP A 47 -1.83 11.34 -7.60
N GLY A 48 -1.91 12.60 -8.04
CA GLY A 48 -0.98 13.63 -7.58
C GLY A 48 -1.14 13.91 -6.07
N ALA A 49 -0.08 14.40 -5.43
CA ALA A 49 -0.04 14.69 -4.00
C ALA A 49 -1.16 15.64 -3.52
N ALA A 50 -1.72 16.48 -4.39
CA ALA A 50 -2.85 17.34 -4.04
C ALA A 50 -4.14 16.53 -3.76
N ARG A 51 -4.42 15.51 -4.58
CA ARG A 51 -5.59 14.63 -4.40
C ARG A 51 -5.42 13.74 -3.17
N VAL A 52 -4.22 13.22 -2.95
CA VAL A 52 -3.86 12.50 -1.72
C VAL A 52 -4.05 13.39 -0.49
N ALA A 53 -3.65 14.67 -0.55
CA ALA A 53 -3.87 15.61 0.55
C ALA A 53 -5.36 15.84 0.85
N THR A 54 -6.20 15.92 -0.18
CA THR A 54 -7.66 16.01 0.00
C THR A 54 -8.21 14.79 0.71
N ALA A 55 -7.81 13.58 0.30
CA ALA A 55 -8.22 12.34 0.95
C ALA A 55 -7.74 12.27 2.41
N LEU A 56 -6.46 12.55 2.69
CA LEU A 56 -5.93 12.60 4.06
C LEU A 56 -6.70 13.58 4.94
N ARG A 57 -7.10 14.74 4.39
CA ARG A 57 -7.87 15.73 5.13
C ARG A 57 -9.28 15.22 5.47
N THR A 58 -9.96 14.63 4.49
CA THR A 58 -11.34 14.14 4.64
C THR A 58 -11.39 12.97 5.62
N GLU A 59 -10.52 11.97 5.44
CA GLU A 59 -10.58 10.72 6.20
C GLU A 59 -9.97 10.84 7.60
N LEU A 60 -8.97 11.72 7.79
CA LEU A 60 -8.25 11.85 9.08
C LEU A 60 -8.57 13.14 9.85
N GLY A 61 -9.42 14.01 9.30
CA GLY A 61 -9.80 15.27 9.94
C GLY A 61 -8.64 16.24 10.20
N VAL A 62 -7.49 16.08 9.54
CA VAL A 62 -6.31 16.91 9.80
C VAL A 62 -6.39 18.28 9.13
N ALA A 63 -5.73 19.28 9.71
CA ALA A 63 -5.63 20.60 9.09
C ALA A 63 -5.02 20.53 7.67
N LYS A 64 -5.54 21.35 6.75
CA LYS A 64 -5.10 21.42 5.33
C LYS A 64 -3.57 21.46 5.19
N GLY A 65 -2.92 22.33 5.94
CA GLY A 65 -1.46 22.49 5.89
C GLY A 65 -0.69 21.22 6.28
N LYS A 66 -1.24 20.41 7.19
CA LYS A 66 -0.67 19.13 7.63
C LYS A 66 -0.91 18.03 6.58
N ALA A 67 -2.12 17.92 6.04
CA ALA A 67 -2.46 16.97 4.99
C ALA A 67 -1.54 17.13 3.76
N GLU A 68 -1.34 18.38 3.32
CA GLU A 68 -0.45 18.69 2.20
C GLU A 68 1.04 18.39 2.51
N THR A 69 1.49 18.59 3.76
CA THR A 69 2.84 18.15 4.15
C THR A 69 2.98 16.65 3.99
N LEU A 70 2.04 15.90 4.58
CA LEU A 70 2.06 14.44 4.62
C LEU A 70 2.00 13.88 3.21
N ALA A 71 0.97 14.23 2.44
CA ALA A 71 0.78 13.74 1.08
C ALA A 71 2.00 14.00 0.20
N ARG A 72 2.54 15.22 0.22
CA ARG A 72 3.69 15.55 -0.64
C ARG A 72 4.95 14.82 -0.19
N THR A 73 5.17 14.71 1.12
CA THR A 73 6.37 14.05 1.64
C THR A 73 6.34 12.56 1.34
N GLU A 74 5.22 11.90 1.62
CA GLU A 74 5.08 10.45 1.46
C GLU A 74 5.08 10.05 -0.02
N VAL A 75 4.30 10.72 -0.87
CA VAL A 75 4.30 10.42 -2.32
C VAL A 75 5.68 10.65 -2.95
N MET A 76 6.36 11.74 -2.62
CA MET A 76 7.71 12.01 -3.17
C MET A 76 8.74 11.03 -2.62
N SER A 77 8.59 10.57 -1.38
CA SER A 77 9.48 9.56 -0.82
C SER A 77 9.33 8.23 -1.52
N ALA A 78 8.09 7.76 -1.65
CA ALA A 78 7.75 6.52 -2.32
C ALA A 78 8.33 6.49 -3.76
N LEU A 79 8.05 7.52 -4.55
CA LEU A 79 8.51 7.59 -5.95
C LEU A 79 10.03 7.67 -6.09
N ASN A 80 10.68 8.47 -5.25
CA ASN A 80 12.14 8.61 -5.32
C ASN A 80 12.87 7.35 -4.85
N GLN A 81 12.44 6.75 -3.76
CA GLN A 81 13.09 5.53 -3.26
C GLN A 81 12.87 4.35 -4.22
N SER A 82 11.69 4.24 -4.85
CA SER A 82 11.47 3.32 -5.98
C SER A 82 12.45 3.55 -7.13
N ALA A 83 12.68 4.81 -7.52
CA ALA A 83 13.63 5.13 -8.57
C ALA A 83 15.07 4.74 -8.18
N ILE A 84 15.50 5.09 -6.96
CA ILE A 84 16.82 4.76 -6.40
C ILE A 84 17.04 3.24 -6.34
N ALA A 85 16.05 2.47 -5.87
CA ALA A 85 16.12 1.01 -5.81
C ALA A 85 16.29 0.42 -7.22
N ARG A 86 15.52 0.90 -8.21
CA ARG A 86 15.70 0.49 -9.62
C ARG A 86 17.08 0.83 -10.15
N TYR A 87 17.65 1.97 -9.77
CA TYR A 87 19.01 2.34 -10.18
C TYR A 87 20.03 1.34 -9.62
N GLN A 88 19.93 0.98 -8.33
CA GLN A 88 20.81 -0.01 -7.70
C GLN A 88 20.70 -1.39 -8.37
N GLN A 89 19.48 -1.87 -8.63
CA GLN A 89 19.23 -3.15 -9.30
C GLN A 89 19.83 -3.21 -10.71
N ASN A 90 19.86 -2.08 -11.42
CA ASN A 90 20.41 -1.97 -12.78
C ASN A 90 21.89 -1.52 -12.80
N GLY A 91 22.60 -1.63 -11.68
CA GLY A 91 24.02 -1.25 -11.58
C GLY A 91 24.31 0.23 -11.86
N ILE A 92 23.32 1.11 -11.72
CA ILE A 92 23.48 2.56 -11.86
C ILE A 92 23.96 3.11 -10.51
N GLY A 93 25.26 3.36 -10.39
CA GLY A 93 25.89 3.79 -9.14
C GLY A 93 25.75 5.27 -8.77
N HIS A 94 25.23 6.13 -9.68
CA HIS A 94 25.04 7.56 -9.42
C HIS A 94 23.65 8.06 -9.78
N PHE A 95 23.24 9.16 -9.16
CA PHE A 95 22.03 9.90 -9.54
C PHE A 95 22.34 11.40 -9.63
N GLN A 96 21.57 12.10 -10.45
CA GLN A 96 21.59 13.55 -10.56
C GLN A 96 20.36 14.13 -9.85
N TRP A 97 20.60 15.10 -8.98
CA TRP A 97 19.57 15.71 -8.16
C TRP A 97 18.88 16.85 -8.91
N TRP A 98 17.57 16.73 -9.12
CA TRP A 98 16.79 17.75 -9.80
C TRP A 98 15.74 18.38 -8.88
N ILE A 99 15.44 19.64 -9.16
CA ILE A 99 14.43 20.43 -8.44
C ILE A 99 13.33 20.86 -9.40
N SER A 100 12.23 21.39 -8.85
CA SER A 100 11.33 22.28 -9.58
C SER A 100 11.57 23.73 -9.12
N PRO A 101 12.24 24.58 -9.91
CA PRO A 101 12.46 25.98 -9.58
C PRO A 101 11.12 26.69 -9.44
N SER A 102 10.85 27.25 -8.26
CA SER A 102 9.66 28.06 -8.02
C SER A 102 9.86 28.94 -6.79
N GLU A 103 8.95 29.86 -6.52
CA GLU A 103 9.02 30.79 -5.37
C GLU A 103 9.24 30.06 -4.02
N GLY A 104 8.79 28.81 -3.88
CA GLY A 104 8.99 28.00 -2.68
C GLY A 104 10.29 27.18 -2.65
N LEU A 105 11.28 27.49 -3.49
CA LEU A 105 12.55 26.76 -3.52
C LEU A 105 13.38 27.03 -2.25
N CYS A 106 13.79 25.96 -1.57
CA CYS A 106 14.57 26.07 -0.33
C CYS A 106 16.08 26.06 -0.59
N GLN A 107 16.84 26.52 0.40
CA GLN A 107 18.31 26.62 0.37
C GLN A 107 19.03 25.28 0.15
N PHE A 108 18.46 24.18 0.69
CA PHE A 108 19.05 22.83 0.59
C PHE A 108 18.87 22.22 -0.80
N CYS A 109 17.74 22.46 -1.44
CA CYS A 109 17.43 21.89 -2.74
C CYS A 109 18.10 22.70 -3.86
N ALA A 110 18.11 24.02 -3.76
CA ALA A 110 18.83 24.90 -4.68
C ALA A 110 20.33 24.58 -4.73
N SER A 111 20.94 24.31 -3.56
CA SER A 111 22.37 23.99 -3.49
C SER A 111 22.74 22.68 -4.19
N ARG A 112 21.82 21.70 -4.18
CA ARG A 112 21.96 20.37 -4.78
C ARG A 112 21.53 20.28 -6.25
N ASN A 113 20.84 21.29 -6.80
CA ASN A 113 20.28 21.22 -8.15
C ASN A 113 21.34 20.94 -9.24
N GLY A 114 21.09 19.94 -10.08
CA GLY A 114 21.96 19.51 -11.16
C GLY A 114 23.21 18.75 -10.71
N ASN A 115 23.48 18.65 -9.40
CA ASN A 115 24.65 17.94 -8.90
C ASN A 115 24.45 16.43 -8.94
N VAL A 116 25.55 15.70 -9.07
CA VAL A 116 25.60 14.24 -9.09
C VAL A 116 26.16 13.72 -7.77
N TYR A 117 25.48 12.72 -7.23
CA TYR A 117 25.81 12.02 -6.00
C TYR A 117 25.77 10.51 -6.24
N LYS A 118 26.30 9.73 -5.30
CA LYS A 118 26.15 8.28 -5.35
C LYS A 118 24.74 7.87 -4.92
N VAL A 119 24.23 6.78 -5.49
CA VAL A 119 22.88 6.27 -5.17
C VAL A 119 22.77 5.80 -3.72
N GLU A 120 23.86 5.30 -3.13
CA GLU A 120 23.93 4.92 -1.70
C GLU A 120 23.71 6.09 -0.73
N ASP A 121 23.99 7.33 -1.16
CA ASP A 121 23.83 8.53 -0.35
C ASP A 121 22.46 9.22 -0.54
N ALA A 122 21.55 8.61 -1.30
CA ALA A 122 20.31 9.25 -1.73
C ALA A 122 19.26 9.33 -0.60
N ILE A 123 19.07 10.54 -0.05
CA ILE A 123 17.94 10.85 0.85
C ILE A 123 17.05 11.90 0.19
N ILE A 124 16.08 11.43 -0.61
CA ILE A 124 15.03 12.25 -1.22
C ILE A 124 13.67 11.67 -0.81
N PRO A 125 12.76 12.47 -0.24
CA PRO A 125 12.79 13.92 -0.01
C PRO A 125 13.89 14.37 0.97
N ALA A 126 14.47 15.54 0.73
CA ALA A 126 15.42 16.17 1.66
C ALA A 126 14.76 16.75 2.93
N HIS A 127 13.49 17.13 2.83
CA HIS A 127 12.76 17.84 3.86
C HIS A 127 11.24 17.67 3.67
N PRO A 128 10.42 18.05 4.66
CA PRO A 128 8.97 18.06 4.50
C PRO A 128 8.56 18.95 3.32
N ARG A 129 7.59 18.50 2.51
CA ARG A 129 7.16 19.16 1.25
C ARG A 129 8.25 19.31 0.18
N CYS A 130 9.32 18.52 0.23
CA CYS A 130 10.30 18.49 -0.86
C CYS A 130 9.61 18.10 -2.19
N ARG A 131 10.13 18.64 -3.30
CA ARG A 131 9.65 18.41 -4.67
C ARG A 131 10.77 17.91 -5.58
N CYS A 132 11.90 17.55 -4.99
CA CYS A 132 13.06 17.11 -5.74
C CYS A 132 12.87 15.68 -6.21
N PHE A 133 13.58 15.33 -7.28
CA PHE A 133 13.65 13.97 -7.75
C PHE A 133 15.08 13.56 -8.10
N ALA A 134 15.36 12.25 -8.01
CA ALA A 134 16.62 11.65 -8.43
C ALA A 134 16.50 11.12 -9.86
N ALA A 135 17.19 11.74 -10.82
CA ALA A 135 17.38 11.16 -12.15
C ALA A 135 18.57 10.20 -12.14
N PRO A 136 18.55 9.10 -12.92
CA PRO A 136 19.70 8.22 -12.99
C PRO A 136 20.89 8.95 -13.63
N TYR A 137 22.11 8.58 -13.25
CA TYR A 137 23.32 9.14 -13.85
C TYR A 137 24.41 8.09 -13.97
N ARG A 138 25.11 8.10 -15.10
CA ARG A 138 26.39 7.41 -15.24
C ARG A 138 27.42 8.32 -15.89
N LEU A 139 28.66 8.24 -15.39
CA LEU A 139 29.78 9.00 -15.97
C LEU A 139 29.98 8.67 -17.45
N GLU A 140 29.75 7.42 -17.85
CA GLU A 140 29.83 6.99 -19.25
C GLU A 140 28.78 7.66 -20.15
N TRP A 141 27.60 8.02 -19.61
CA TRP A 141 26.57 8.73 -20.39
C TRP A 141 27.05 10.14 -20.73
N GLN A 142 27.63 10.82 -19.75
CA GLN A 142 28.25 12.13 -19.96
C GLN A 142 29.39 12.07 -20.97
N GLN A 143 30.28 11.08 -20.85
CA GLN A 143 31.40 10.90 -21.79
C GLN A 143 30.95 10.64 -23.23
N LYS A 144 29.81 9.95 -23.39
CA LYS A 144 29.19 9.69 -24.70
C LYS A 144 28.35 10.86 -25.21
N GLY A 145 28.26 11.97 -24.47
CA GLY A 145 27.44 13.13 -24.82
C GLY A 145 25.94 12.86 -24.76
N LEU A 146 25.52 11.89 -23.95
CA LEU A 146 24.11 11.54 -23.74
C LEU A 146 23.46 12.36 -22.61
N THR A 147 24.24 13.20 -21.91
CA THR A 147 23.74 14.17 -20.94
C THR A 147 23.77 15.57 -21.54
N ASP A 148 22.87 16.44 -21.08
CA ASP A 148 22.87 17.86 -21.43
C ASP A 148 23.47 18.69 -20.29
N ASP A 149 24.80 18.76 -20.28
CA ASP A 149 25.56 19.48 -19.24
C ASP A 149 25.31 20.99 -19.28
N ALA A 150 25.03 21.54 -20.47
CA ALA A 150 24.72 22.94 -20.66
C ALA A 150 23.35 23.28 -20.06
N PHE A 151 22.34 22.45 -20.33
CA PHE A 151 21.04 22.55 -19.67
C PHE A 151 21.16 22.39 -18.16
N ALA A 152 21.92 21.41 -17.67
CA ALA A 152 22.12 21.22 -16.24
C ALA A 152 22.77 22.44 -15.57
N ALA A 153 23.73 23.08 -16.24
CA ALA A 153 24.36 24.31 -15.75
C ALA A 153 23.38 25.50 -15.75
N GLN A 154 22.64 25.69 -16.84
CA GLN A 154 21.63 26.74 -16.93
C GLN A 154 20.54 26.56 -15.87
N TYR A 155 19.98 25.36 -15.76
CA TYR A 155 18.89 25.05 -14.83
C TYR A 155 19.34 25.17 -13.38
N ARG A 156 20.59 24.81 -13.07
CA ARG A 156 21.20 25.09 -11.77
C ARG A 156 21.22 26.59 -11.48
N GLN A 157 21.67 27.38 -12.44
CA GLN A 157 21.76 28.83 -12.31
C GLN A 157 20.37 29.46 -12.07
N GLU A 158 19.35 29.04 -12.82
CA GLU A 158 17.96 29.48 -12.61
C GLU A 158 17.47 29.20 -11.18
N GLY A 159 17.79 28.02 -10.63
CA GLY A 159 17.48 27.67 -9.24
C GLY A 159 18.19 28.56 -8.21
N LEU A 160 19.44 28.91 -8.46
CA LEU A 160 20.21 29.81 -7.59
C LEU A 160 19.69 31.25 -7.66
N GLU A 161 19.34 31.74 -8.85
CA GLU A 161 18.74 33.05 -9.05
C GLU A 161 17.37 33.16 -8.38
N GLN A 162 16.54 32.12 -8.46
CA GLN A 162 15.26 32.09 -7.75
C GLN A 162 15.46 32.14 -6.22
N LEU A 163 16.49 31.46 -5.72
CA LEU A 163 16.83 31.50 -4.29
C LEU A 163 17.30 32.90 -3.87
N GLU A 164 18.10 33.56 -4.71
CA GLU A 164 18.57 34.93 -4.47
C GLU A 164 17.42 35.95 -4.51
N LYS A 165 16.49 35.82 -5.45
CA LYS A 165 15.25 36.64 -5.50
C LYS A 165 14.43 36.53 -4.22
N ASN A 166 14.47 35.37 -3.56
CA ASN A 166 13.83 35.13 -2.28
C ASN A 166 14.64 35.66 -1.07
N GLY A 167 15.81 36.27 -1.29
CA GLY A 167 16.69 36.78 -0.24
C GLY A 167 17.43 35.68 0.54
N LEU A 168 17.56 34.48 -0.04
CA LEU A 168 18.16 33.31 0.61
C LEU A 168 19.50 32.95 -0.03
N LYS A 169 20.35 32.22 0.71
CA LYS A 169 21.64 31.72 0.21
C LYS A 169 21.66 30.18 0.17
N PRO A 170 22.39 29.54 -0.76
CA PRO A 170 22.45 28.08 -0.83
C PRO A 170 23.04 27.48 0.45
N ASN A 171 22.51 26.33 0.88
CA ASN A 171 22.99 25.60 2.06
C ASN A 171 23.40 24.17 1.67
N ASN A 172 24.70 23.88 1.75
CA ASN A 172 25.28 22.57 1.44
C ASN A 172 25.36 21.63 2.65
N GLY A 173 24.90 22.08 3.83
CA GLY A 173 24.89 21.25 5.03
C GLY A 173 23.82 20.16 4.99
N LEU A 174 23.75 19.40 6.09
CA LEU A 174 22.77 18.35 6.29
C LEU A 174 21.35 18.88 6.11
N THR A 175 20.51 18.16 5.39
CA THR A 175 19.08 18.43 5.30
C THR A 175 18.35 17.97 6.57
N PRO A 176 17.10 18.41 6.79
CA PRO A 176 16.28 17.88 7.87
C PRO A 176 16.20 16.34 7.90
N PHE A 177 16.07 15.68 6.75
CA PHE A 177 15.93 14.22 6.70
C PHE A 177 17.28 13.50 6.79
N GLU A 178 18.35 14.09 6.28
CA GLU A 178 19.73 13.60 6.54
C GLU A 178 20.06 13.66 8.04
N ARG A 179 19.66 14.74 8.74
CA ARG A 179 19.77 14.82 10.21
C ARG A 179 18.90 13.80 10.93
N ALA A 180 17.66 13.59 10.46
CA ALA A 180 16.77 12.59 11.05
C ALA A 180 17.31 11.17 10.88
N ALA A 181 18.02 10.91 9.77
CA ALA A 181 18.77 9.68 9.53
C ALA A 181 20.09 9.59 10.30
N LYS A 182 20.42 10.60 11.13
CA LYS A 182 21.65 10.68 11.94
C LYS A 182 22.94 10.60 11.12
N LEU A 183 22.94 11.19 9.92
CA LEU A 183 24.17 11.31 9.14
C LEU A 183 25.11 12.35 9.77
N ASP A 184 26.40 12.01 9.85
CA ASP A 184 27.44 12.93 10.34
C ASP A 184 27.82 13.99 9.29
N ASN A 185 27.71 13.65 8.00
CA ASN A 185 28.15 14.49 6.89
C ASN A 185 27.10 14.50 5.76
N PRO A 186 26.96 15.64 5.02
CA PRO A 186 26.13 15.68 3.83
C PRO A 186 26.68 14.76 2.72
N PRO A 187 25.84 14.35 1.75
CA PRO A 187 26.24 13.46 0.66
C PRO A 187 27.42 14.02 -0.12
N GLN A 188 28.38 13.15 -0.48
CA GLN A 188 29.59 13.58 -1.16
C GLN A 188 29.30 13.91 -2.63
N LEU A 189 29.61 15.15 -3.01
CA LEU A 189 29.49 15.62 -4.38
C LEU A 189 30.45 14.84 -5.29
N VAL A 190 29.92 14.18 -6.31
CA VAL A 190 30.72 13.47 -7.32
C VAL A 190 31.03 14.39 -8.50
N TRP A 191 30.02 15.14 -8.97
CA TRP A 191 30.17 16.11 -10.04
C TRP A 191 29.12 17.21 -9.91
N LYS A 192 29.43 18.41 -10.37
CA LYS A 192 28.46 19.51 -10.54
C LYS A 192 28.59 20.12 -11.94
N PRO A 193 27.49 20.68 -12.48
CA PRO A 193 27.53 21.36 -13.77
C PRO A 193 28.62 22.44 -13.82
N GLY A 194 29.43 22.39 -14.87
CA GLY A 194 30.58 23.27 -15.08
C GLY A 194 31.94 22.73 -14.61
N ASP A 195 31.97 21.63 -13.84
CA ASP A 195 33.24 20.96 -13.52
C ASP A 195 33.72 20.10 -14.68
N SER A 196 35.04 20.03 -14.88
CA SER A 196 35.66 19.08 -15.79
C SER A 196 35.41 17.64 -15.33
N VAL A 197 35.14 16.72 -16.25
CA VAL A 197 34.88 15.31 -15.95
C VAL A 197 36.14 14.67 -15.34
N VAL A 198 36.15 14.42 -14.02
CA VAL A 198 37.30 13.79 -13.34
C VAL A 198 37.25 12.28 -13.53
N LEU A 199 38.22 11.74 -14.28
CA LEU A 199 38.42 10.30 -14.46
C LEU A 199 38.90 9.66 -13.15
N ARG A 200 38.12 8.74 -12.57
CA ARG A 200 38.72 7.67 -11.77
C ARG A 200 39.17 6.57 -12.73
N SER A 201 40.45 6.21 -12.62
CA SER A 201 41.09 5.22 -13.46
C SER A 201 40.47 3.84 -13.21
N GLN A 202 39.69 3.39 -14.19
CA GLN A 202 39.00 2.10 -14.34
C GLN A 202 37.50 2.12 -13.99
N PRO A 203 36.62 1.89 -14.99
CA PRO A 203 35.28 1.39 -14.75
C PRO A 203 35.37 0.07 -13.96
N PRO A 204 34.45 -0.22 -13.03
CA PRO A 204 34.27 -1.59 -12.58
C PRO A 204 34.01 -2.46 -13.82
N GLU A 205 34.71 -3.59 -13.90
CA GLU A 205 34.51 -4.58 -14.95
C GLU A 205 33.02 -4.97 -14.94
N LEU A 206 32.36 -4.81 -16.10
CA LEU A 206 30.97 -5.23 -16.25
C LEU A 206 30.93 -6.74 -16.04
N GLU A 207 30.46 -7.17 -14.88
CA GLU A 207 30.03 -8.55 -14.73
C GLU A 207 28.99 -8.84 -15.82
N PRO A 208 29.07 -9.99 -16.50
CA PRO A 208 28.07 -10.36 -17.48
C PRO A 208 26.69 -10.28 -16.83
N GLU A 209 25.70 -9.76 -17.55
CA GLU A 209 24.31 -9.76 -17.09
C GLU A 209 23.98 -11.18 -16.59
N PRO A 210 23.55 -11.34 -15.33
CA PRO A 210 23.05 -12.63 -14.89
C PRO A 210 21.90 -13.01 -15.81
N GLU A 211 21.95 -14.21 -16.37
CA GLU A 211 20.83 -14.72 -17.14
C GLU A 211 19.56 -14.56 -16.30
N PRO A 212 18.45 -14.08 -16.89
CA PRO A 212 17.19 -13.97 -16.17
C PRO A 212 16.90 -15.34 -15.56
N PRO A 213 16.58 -15.42 -14.26
CA PRO A 213 16.34 -16.70 -13.62
C PRO A 213 15.29 -17.45 -14.42
N GLU A 214 15.58 -18.70 -14.78
CA GLU A 214 14.59 -19.57 -15.42
C GLU A 214 13.31 -19.53 -14.58
N PRO A 215 12.13 -19.38 -15.21
CA PRO A 215 10.88 -19.39 -14.46
C PRO A 215 10.83 -20.70 -13.68
N ALA A 216 10.66 -20.55 -12.35
CA ALA A 216 10.59 -21.69 -11.45
C ALA A 216 9.55 -22.70 -12.01
N PRO A 217 9.86 -24.00 -12.00
CA PRO A 217 8.96 -25.00 -12.55
C PRO A 217 7.59 -24.86 -11.90
N GLN A 218 6.58 -24.63 -12.73
CA GLN A 218 5.17 -24.54 -12.35
C GLN A 218 4.76 -25.86 -11.70
N ASN A 219 4.91 -25.91 -10.38
CA ASN A 219 4.44 -27.03 -9.61
C ASN A 219 2.93 -26.83 -9.46
N GLN A 220 2.15 -27.57 -10.24
CA GLN A 220 0.71 -27.73 -10.03
C GLN A 220 0.51 -28.47 -8.69
N GLN A 221 0.66 -27.76 -7.58
CA GLN A 221 0.30 -28.21 -6.25
C GLN A 221 -0.88 -27.38 -5.78
N GLY A 222 -1.99 -28.07 -5.49
CA GLY A 222 -3.29 -27.50 -5.20
C GLY A 222 -3.24 -26.44 -4.10
N SER A 223 -4.15 -25.46 -4.25
CA SER A 223 -4.40 -24.38 -3.31
C SER A 223 -4.68 -24.95 -1.92
N THR A 224 -3.70 -24.85 -1.04
CA THR A 224 -3.94 -25.00 0.40
C THR A 224 -3.56 -23.68 1.04
N ALA A 225 -4.29 -23.25 2.07
CA ALA A 225 -4.03 -22.02 2.83
C ALA A 225 -2.55 -21.87 3.28
N ALA A 226 -1.81 -22.98 3.34
CA ALA A 226 -0.38 -23.05 3.62
C ALA A 226 0.52 -22.34 2.57
N GLN A 227 0.09 -22.14 1.32
CA GLN A 227 0.93 -21.51 0.30
C GLN A 227 1.17 -20.00 0.53
N PHE A 228 0.30 -19.31 1.27
CA PHE A 228 0.42 -17.87 1.55
C PHE A 228 0.96 -17.54 2.94
N VAL A 229 1.11 -18.54 3.80
CA VAL A 229 1.75 -18.39 5.11
C VAL A 229 3.24 -18.66 4.93
N LYS A 230 4.08 -17.63 5.12
CA LYS A 230 5.53 -17.81 5.23
C LYS A 230 5.89 -18.47 6.56
N GLN A 231 5.56 -19.75 6.70
CA GLN A 231 5.54 -20.46 7.98
C GLN A 231 6.91 -20.45 8.67
N GLU A 232 8.00 -20.57 7.91
CA GLU A 232 9.36 -20.48 8.45
C GLU A 232 9.67 -19.09 9.04
N GLU A 233 9.33 -18.02 8.32
CA GLU A 233 9.55 -16.64 8.80
C GLU A 233 8.66 -16.32 10.01
N LEU A 234 7.40 -16.76 9.99
CA LEU A 234 6.46 -16.62 11.11
C LEU A 234 6.96 -17.38 12.35
N ASN A 235 7.44 -18.61 12.18
CA ASN A 235 7.99 -19.40 13.27
C ASN A 235 9.26 -18.76 13.84
N ALA A 236 10.14 -18.24 12.98
CA ALA A 236 11.33 -17.51 13.40
C ALA A 236 10.96 -16.24 14.20
N LEU A 237 9.94 -15.50 13.77
CA LEU A 237 9.45 -14.34 14.50
C LEU A 237 8.87 -14.73 15.87
N ARG A 238 8.09 -15.82 15.93
CA ARG A 238 7.58 -16.35 17.20
C ARG A 238 8.73 -16.74 18.14
N SER A 239 9.78 -17.38 17.63
CA SER A 239 10.97 -17.71 18.44
C SER A 239 11.63 -16.45 19.03
N ARG A 240 11.79 -15.39 18.23
CA ARG A 240 12.31 -14.10 18.71
C ARG A 240 11.41 -13.47 19.77
N LEU A 241 10.08 -13.59 19.63
CA LEU A 241 9.13 -13.14 20.64
C LEU A 241 9.32 -13.87 21.96
N VAL A 242 9.41 -15.20 21.92
CA VAL A 242 9.65 -16.03 23.11
C VAL A 242 10.95 -15.61 23.81
N GLU A 243 12.02 -15.37 23.07
CA GLU A 243 13.29 -14.88 23.63
C GLU A 243 13.16 -13.50 24.30
N THR A 244 12.30 -12.64 23.76
CA THR A 244 12.14 -11.24 24.19
C THR A 244 11.21 -11.08 25.38
N VAL A 245 10.06 -11.74 25.34
CA VAL A 245 8.98 -11.53 26.32
C VAL A 245 8.68 -12.76 27.19
N GLY A 246 9.27 -13.92 26.86
CA GLY A 246 9.07 -15.18 27.58
C GLY A 246 7.95 -16.04 26.99
N SER A 247 8.14 -17.37 27.04
CA SER A 247 7.19 -18.32 26.45
C SER A 247 5.82 -18.31 27.13
N GLU A 248 5.77 -18.12 28.46
CA GLU A 248 4.52 -18.14 29.21
C GLU A 248 3.52 -17.08 28.71
N LEU A 249 3.99 -15.87 28.42
CA LEU A 249 3.14 -14.79 27.91
C LEU A 249 2.70 -15.07 26.47
N VAL A 250 3.61 -15.53 25.61
CA VAL A 250 3.33 -15.89 24.21
C VAL A 250 2.27 -17.00 24.15
N ASP A 251 2.47 -18.09 24.88
CA ASP A 251 1.59 -19.24 24.87
C ASP A 251 0.18 -18.87 25.41
N ARG A 252 0.11 -18.05 26.47
CA ARG A 252 -1.16 -17.53 26.98
C ARG A 252 -1.89 -16.67 25.95
N ALA A 253 -1.17 -15.79 25.27
CA ALA A 253 -1.74 -14.91 24.25
C ALA A 253 -2.28 -15.72 23.06
N GLU A 254 -1.57 -16.75 22.61
CA GLU A 254 -2.02 -17.64 21.54
C GLU A 254 -3.28 -18.43 21.93
N VAL A 255 -3.31 -19.00 23.13
CA VAL A 255 -4.49 -19.71 23.64
C VAL A 255 -5.71 -18.78 23.69
N ASN A 256 -5.54 -17.55 24.17
CA ASN A 256 -6.65 -16.61 24.25
C ASN A 256 -7.08 -16.11 22.86
N LEU A 257 -6.13 -15.84 21.96
CA LEU A 257 -6.41 -15.47 20.56
C LEU A 257 -7.23 -16.55 19.86
N GLN A 258 -6.83 -17.82 20.00
CA GLN A 258 -7.56 -18.96 19.42
C GLN A 258 -8.97 -19.08 20.00
N LYS A 259 -9.12 -18.94 21.32
CA LYS A 259 -10.43 -18.96 22.00
C LYS A 259 -11.34 -17.87 21.43
N LEU A 260 -10.89 -16.61 21.46
CA LEU A 260 -11.68 -15.47 21.00
C LEU A 260 -12.03 -15.58 19.52
N PHE A 261 -11.09 -16.01 18.69
CA PHE A 261 -11.37 -16.23 17.27
C PHE A 261 -12.43 -17.33 17.05
N ASN A 262 -12.40 -18.43 17.82
CA ASN A 262 -13.38 -19.51 17.72
C ASN A 262 -14.79 -19.12 18.21
N GLU A 263 -14.87 -18.26 19.22
CA GLU A 263 -16.14 -17.77 19.76
C GLU A 263 -16.85 -16.80 18.80
N ASN A 264 -16.13 -16.19 17.85
CA ASN A 264 -16.60 -15.14 16.96
C ASN A 264 -16.75 -15.59 15.49
N THR A 265 -17.49 -14.80 14.71
CA THR A 265 -17.73 -15.03 13.27
C THR A 265 -16.72 -14.27 12.42
N VAL A 266 -16.54 -14.74 11.18
CA VAL A 266 -15.87 -13.95 10.14
C VAL A 266 -16.97 -13.33 9.30
N GLY A 267 -16.84 -12.04 9.00
CA GLY A 267 -17.83 -11.29 8.23
C GLY A 267 -17.19 -10.51 7.10
N ILE A 268 -17.86 -10.51 5.95
CA ILE A 268 -17.50 -9.66 4.80
C ILE A 268 -18.44 -8.47 4.77
N ARG A 269 -17.89 -7.26 4.87
CA ARG A 269 -18.65 -6.03 4.82
C ARG A 269 -18.80 -5.53 3.39
N VAL A 270 -20.02 -5.20 3.02
CA VAL A 270 -20.36 -4.60 1.73
C VAL A 270 -21.36 -3.48 1.90
N LYS A 271 -21.44 -2.61 0.89
CA LYS A 271 -22.46 -1.59 0.83
C LYS A 271 -23.82 -2.20 0.44
N PRO A 272 -24.95 -1.61 0.88
CA PRO A 272 -26.29 -2.13 0.60
C PRO A 272 -26.54 -2.39 -0.90
N GLU A 273 -26.03 -1.52 -1.78
CA GLU A 273 -26.17 -1.65 -3.23
C GLU A 273 -25.46 -2.88 -3.82
N THR A 274 -24.58 -3.54 -3.08
CA THR A 274 -23.80 -4.71 -3.55
C THR A 274 -24.48 -6.05 -3.21
N VAL A 275 -25.46 -6.04 -2.29
CA VAL A 275 -26.04 -7.27 -1.74
C VAL A 275 -26.74 -8.12 -2.81
N ASN A 276 -27.59 -7.50 -3.63
CA ASN A 276 -28.32 -8.22 -4.68
C ASN A 276 -27.36 -8.77 -5.75
N LEU A 277 -26.29 -8.05 -6.09
CA LEU A 277 -25.29 -8.49 -7.07
C LEU A 277 -24.55 -9.77 -6.63
N ILE A 278 -24.32 -9.92 -5.32
CA ILE A 278 -23.72 -11.11 -4.72
C ILE A 278 -24.73 -12.27 -4.71
N LEU A 279 -25.96 -11.99 -4.27
CA LEU A 279 -27.03 -12.99 -4.18
C LEU A 279 -27.43 -13.55 -5.56
N GLU A 280 -27.48 -12.72 -6.59
CA GLU A 280 -27.74 -13.13 -7.98
C GLU A 280 -26.54 -13.84 -8.60
N GLY A 281 -25.33 -13.43 -8.21
CA GLY A 281 -24.08 -13.96 -8.72
C GLY A 281 -23.71 -15.35 -8.21
N GLY A 282 -24.28 -15.79 -7.08
CA GLY A 282 -23.96 -17.08 -6.45
C GLY A 282 -22.57 -17.15 -5.81
N ARG A 283 -21.75 -16.10 -5.92
CA ARG A 283 -20.40 -16.01 -5.37
C ARG A 283 -20.05 -14.58 -4.97
N PHE A 284 -19.06 -14.44 -4.10
CA PHE A 284 -18.48 -13.13 -3.81
C PHE A 284 -17.71 -12.65 -5.04
N LYS A 285 -18.28 -11.63 -5.68
CA LYS A 285 -17.73 -10.98 -6.86
C LYS A 285 -16.67 -9.99 -6.43
N THR A 286 -15.52 -10.04 -7.08
CA THR A 286 -14.50 -9.01 -6.91
C THR A 286 -15.07 -7.67 -7.40
N LYS A 287 -14.46 -6.55 -6.98
CA LYS A 287 -14.82 -5.23 -7.52
C LYS A 287 -14.81 -5.22 -9.07
N PHE A 288 -13.97 -6.04 -9.70
CA PHE A 288 -13.86 -6.19 -11.15
C PHE A 288 -15.07 -6.88 -11.79
N ASP A 289 -15.57 -7.94 -11.17
CA ASP A 289 -16.78 -8.63 -11.62
C ASP A 289 -17.99 -7.68 -11.61
N LEU A 290 -18.12 -6.91 -10.52
CA LEU A 290 -19.21 -5.94 -10.34
C LEU A 290 -19.13 -4.80 -11.37
N GLU A 291 -17.93 -4.33 -11.68
CA GLU A 291 -17.72 -3.31 -12.72
C GLU A 291 -17.98 -3.86 -14.13
N ALA A 292 -17.64 -5.12 -14.41
CA ALA A 292 -17.92 -5.76 -15.70
C ALA A 292 -19.42 -5.95 -15.93
N GLU A 293 -20.17 -6.41 -14.92
CA GLU A 293 -21.62 -6.58 -15.01
C GLU A 293 -22.35 -5.24 -15.08
N ARG A 294 -21.87 -4.22 -14.36
CA ARG A 294 -22.39 -2.84 -14.50
C ARG A 294 -22.24 -2.32 -15.94
N ARG A 295 -21.14 -2.66 -16.62
CA ARG A 295 -20.93 -2.32 -18.05
C ARG A 295 -21.86 -3.09 -18.98
N GLU A 296 -22.13 -4.36 -18.70
CA GLU A 296 -23.10 -5.18 -19.43
C GLU A 296 -24.52 -4.59 -19.29
N ALA A 297 -24.90 -4.22 -18.07
CA ALA A 297 -26.20 -3.62 -17.77
C ALA A 297 -26.40 -2.25 -18.44
N LEU A 298 -25.36 -1.41 -18.46
CA LEU A 298 -25.36 -0.11 -19.16
C LEU A 298 -25.45 -0.26 -20.68
N ARG A 299 -24.83 -1.31 -21.25
CA ARG A 299 -24.95 -1.65 -22.68
C ARG A 299 -26.34 -2.15 -23.05
N ASN A 300 -26.99 -2.90 -22.16
CA ASN A 300 -28.28 -3.53 -22.42
C ASN A 300 -29.48 -2.62 -22.12
N ASN A 301 -29.31 -1.53 -21.36
CA ASN A 301 -30.39 -0.58 -21.06
C ASN A 301 -29.85 0.84 -20.81
N PRO A 302 -29.58 1.64 -21.86
CA PRO A 302 -29.10 3.02 -21.71
C PRO A 302 -30.17 3.88 -21.02
N ALA A 303 -29.76 4.72 -20.07
CA ALA A 303 -30.65 5.68 -19.41
C ALA A 303 -31.28 6.64 -20.45
N PRO A 304 -32.51 7.14 -20.24
CA PRO A 304 -33.14 8.07 -21.17
C PRO A 304 -32.29 9.34 -21.32
N GLU A 305 -32.21 9.83 -22.57
CA GLU A 305 -31.31 10.90 -23.01
C GLU A 305 -31.29 12.12 -22.09
N PRO A 306 -30.11 12.65 -21.72
CA PRO A 306 -30.01 13.98 -21.15
C PRO A 306 -30.22 15.04 -22.24
N ILE A 307 -31.01 16.05 -21.86
CA ILE A 307 -31.21 17.41 -22.41
C ILE A 307 -30.52 17.73 -23.77
N ASP A 308 -31.36 18.23 -24.69
CA ASP A 308 -31.06 18.80 -26.00
C ASP A 308 -29.62 19.40 -26.15
N PRO A 309 -28.78 18.81 -27.02
CA PRO A 309 -27.40 19.25 -27.25
C PRO A 309 -27.25 20.66 -27.81
N ASP A 310 -28.31 21.31 -28.29
CA ASP A 310 -28.24 22.68 -28.83
C ASP A 310 -27.99 23.76 -27.75
N ASP A 311 -28.04 23.42 -26.45
CA ASP A 311 -27.85 24.39 -25.35
C ASP A 311 -26.39 24.52 -24.84
N LEU A 312 -25.45 23.66 -25.27
CA LEU A 312 -24.04 23.80 -24.89
C LEU A 312 -23.11 23.40 -26.04
N PHE A 313 -22.68 24.41 -26.79
CA PHE A 313 -21.54 24.39 -27.72
C PHE A 313 -20.40 23.49 -27.22
N PHE A 314 -20.08 22.42 -27.95
CA PHE A 314 -18.77 22.08 -28.52
C PHE A 314 -18.87 20.74 -29.26
N ASP A 315 -18.65 20.78 -30.58
CA ASP A 315 -18.57 19.63 -31.51
C ASP A 315 -17.38 18.70 -31.19
N ASP A 316 -17.56 17.43 -31.61
CA ASP A 316 -16.56 16.39 -31.92
C ASP A 316 -15.84 15.65 -30.78
N LEU A 317 -16.44 14.58 -30.26
CA LEU A 317 -15.74 13.43 -29.66
C LEU A 317 -16.50 12.10 -29.87
N GLU A 318 -16.54 11.58 -31.10
CA GLU A 318 -16.76 10.14 -31.35
C GLU A 318 -15.39 9.45 -31.42
N GLY A 319 -14.98 8.77 -30.35
CA GLY A 319 -13.71 8.01 -30.32
C GLY A 319 -13.17 7.56 -28.95
N GLU A 320 -13.83 7.88 -27.83
CA GLU A 320 -13.24 7.70 -26.48
C GLU A 320 -13.46 6.31 -25.83
N GLU A 321 -14.31 5.44 -26.37
CA GLU A 321 -14.64 4.15 -25.71
C GLU A 321 -13.48 3.12 -25.70
N ASP A 322 -12.61 3.14 -26.72
CA ASP A 322 -11.50 2.18 -26.85
C ASP A 322 -10.26 2.57 -26.00
N GLU A 323 -9.99 3.86 -25.79
CA GLU A 323 -8.88 4.35 -24.96
C GLU A 323 -9.12 4.12 -23.45
N GLU A 324 -10.36 4.24 -22.99
CA GLU A 324 -10.71 3.91 -21.60
C GLU A 324 -10.56 2.41 -21.31
N LEU A 325 -10.85 1.54 -22.29
CA LEU A 325 -10.71 0.07 -22.18
C LEU A 325 -9.24 -0.36 -22.08
N GLU A 326 -8.35 0.24 -22.88
CA GLU A 326 -6.90 -0.01 -22.76
C GLU A 326 -6.35 0.51 -21.43
N ALA A 327 -6.75 1.69 -20.98
CA ALA A 327 -6.31 2.27 -19.70
C ALA A 327 -6.69 1.38 -18.48
N LEU A 328 -7.83 0.71 -18.56
CA LEU A 328 -8.34 -0.18 -17.51
C LEU A 328 -7.69 -1.57 -17.53
N ALA A 329 -7.41 -2.13 -18.71
CA ALA A 329 -6.62 -3.36 -18.84
C ALA A 329 -5.19 -3.15 -18.29
N ASP A 330 -4.62 -1.98 -18.56
CA ASP A 330 -3.32 -1.54 -18.07
C ASP A 330 -3.36 -1.37 -16.53
N TYR A 331 -4.38 -0.71 -15.95
CA TYR A 331 -4.61 -0.64 -14.49
C TYR A 331 -4.68 -2.04 -13.84
N ASN A 332 -5.39 -2.99 -14.44
CA ASN A 332 -5.55 -4.35 -13.91
C ASN A 332 -4.25 -5.15 -13.96
N GLN A 333 -3.47 -5.04 -15.04
CA GLN A 333 -2.13 -5.65 -15.11
C GLN A 333 -1.19 -5.11 -14.05
N LYS A 334 -1.20 -3.80 -13.83
CA LYS A 334 -0.34 -3.15 -12.85
C LYS A 334 -0.73 -3.44 -11.41
N ARG A 335 -2.03 -3.50 -11.12
CA ARG A 335 -2.51 -3.87 -9.77
C ARG A 335 -2.12 -5.31 -9.43
N ARG A 336 -2.15 -6.22 -10.40
CA ARG A 336 -1.66 -7.60 -10.25
C ARG A 336 -0.18 -7.65 -9.85
N GLN A 337 0.65 -6.74 -10.37
CA GLN A 337 2.06 -6.61 -9.97
C GLN A 337 2.24 -6.06 -8.56
N VAL A 338 1.36 -5.16 -8.10
CA VAL A 338 1.35 -4.67 -6.71
C VAL A 338 0.93 -5.77 -5.74
N GLU A 339 -0.16 -6.44 -6.07
CA GLU A 339 -0.64 -7.58 -5.29
C GLU A 339 0.40 -8.70 -5.26
N SER A 340 1.17 -8.95 -6.33
CA SER A 340 2.23 -9.96 -6.29
C SER A 340 3.43 -9.60 -5.42
N LEU A 341 3.84 -8.33 -5.41
CA LEU A 341 4.94 -7.86 -4.58
C LEU A 341 4.57 -7.75 -3.09
N ILE A 342 3.28 -7.54 -2.78
CA ILE A 342 2.78 -7.42 -1.41
C ILE A 342 2.32 -8.77 -0.86
N LEU A 343 1.67 -9.61 -1.68
CA LEU A 343 1.07 -10.89 -1.31
C LEU A 343 1.88 -12.10 -1.77
N ASN A 344 3.11 -11.85 -2.25
CA ASN A 344 4.15 -12.85 -2.50
C ASN A 344 3.74 -13.98 -3.47
N GLY A 345 3.51 -13.65 -4.75
CA GLY A 345 3.37 -14.67 -5.82
C GLY A 345 1.94 -14.97 -6.31
N MET A 346 1.00 -14.02 -6.21
CA MET A 346 -0.36 -14.15 -6.73
C MET A 346 -0.52 -13.96 -8.25
N ASP A 347 0.60 -13.83 -8.97
CA ASP A 347 0.71 -13.55 -10.41
C ASP A 347 0.14 -14.71 -11.23
N ASP A 348 0.38 -15.94 -10.75
CA ASP A 348 0.02 -17.19 -11.42
C ASP A 348 -1.39 -17.69 -11.03
N ILE A 349 -2.08 -16.98 -10.13
CA ILE A 349 -3.39 -17.36 -9.61
C ILE A 349 -4.47 -16.52 -10.31
N ALA A 350 -5.36 -17.21 -11.03
CA ALA A 350 -6.50 -16.60 -11.71
C ALA A 350 -7.29 -15.71 -10.74
N VAL A 351 -7.86 -14.59 -11.21
CA VAL A 351 -8.56 -13.62 -10.35
C VAL A 351 -9.67 -14.29 -9.54
N GLU A 352 -10.31 -15.27 -10.17
CA GLU A 352 -11.37 -16.09 -9.61
C GLU A 352 -10.86 -17.04 -8.53
N GLN A 353 -9.57 -17.35 -8.48
CA GLN A 353 -8.95 -18.24 -7.50
C GLN A 353 -8.27 -17.49 -6.35
N ARG A 354 -8.36 -16.16 -6.33
CA ARG A 354 -7.74 -15.33 -5.30
C ARG A 354 -8.53 -15.33 -4.00
N PRO A 355 -7.86 -15.07 -2.86
CA PRO A 355 -8.53 -15.05 -1.58
C PRO A 355 -9.59 -13.96 -1.49
N VAL A 356 -10.66 -14.27 -0.76
CA VAL A 356 -11.65 -13.26 -0.35
C VAL A 356 -11.26 -12.76 1.04
N TYR A 357 -11.41 -11.46 1.26
CA TYR A 357 -11.01 -10.79 2.49
C TYR A 357 -12.23 -10.48 3.35
N GLY A 358 -12.13 -10.79 4.63
CA GLY A 358 -13.14 -10.49 5.63
C GLY A 358 -12.50 -10.08 6.95
N TYR A 359 -13.32 -9.83 7.94
CA TYR A 359 -12.88 -9.39 9.26
C TYR A 359 -13.55 -10.20 10.35
N VAL A 360 -12.85 -10.41 11.46
CA VAL A 360 -13.47 -10.99 12.66
C VAL A 360 -14.53 -10.02 13.17
N GLN A 361 -15.74 -10.53 13.41
CA GLN A 361 -16.89 -9.77 13.90
C GLN A 361 -17.30 -10.27 15.28
N ASP A 362 -17.69 -9.32 16.14
CA ASP A 362 -18.41 -9.65 17.36
C ASP A 362 -19.83 -10.14 17.01
N LYS A 363 -20.23 -11.26 17.61
CA LYS A 363 -21.60 -11.79 17.48
C LYS A 363 -22.65 -10.91 18.18
N HIS A 364 -22.23 -10.06 19.11
CA HIS A 364 -23.13 -9.37 20.05
C HIS A 364 -23.15 -7.84 19.93
N THR A 365 -22.21 -7.25 19.19
CA THR A 365 -22.13 -5.79 19.04
C THR A 365 -21.99 -5.38 17.58
N ASP A 366 -22.58 -4.24 17.22
CA ASP A 366 -22.29 -3.54 15.97
C ASP A 366 -20.90 -2.96 16.07
N TYR A 367 -19.90 -3.82 15.91
CA TYR A 367 -18.53 -3.36 15.84
C TYR A 367 -18.40 -2.38 14.66
N ASP A 368 -17.96 -1.16 14.92
CA ASP A 368 -17.73 -0.13 13.90
C ASP A 368 -16.34 -0.30 13.24
N GLY A 369 -15.91 -1.56 13.10
CA GLY A 369 -14.86 -1.95 12.16
C GLY A 369 -15.20 -1.43 10.78
N PRO A 370 -14.22 -1.33 9.87
CA PRO A 370 -14.15 -0.35 8.79
C PRO A 370 -15.50 -0.10 8.08
N ALA A 371 -16.31 0.81 8.65
CA ALA A 371 -17.64 1.15 8.15
C ALA A 371 -17.58 1.72 6.73
N THR A 372 -16.38 2.16 6.32
CA THR A 372 -16.01 2.51 4.95
C THR A 372 -16.30 1.41 3.93
N TYR A 373 -16.31 0.14 4.31
CA TYR A 373 -16.63 -0.99 3.42
C TYR A 373 -18.12 -1.32 3.36
N GLY A 374 -18.93 -0.81 4.30
CA GLY A 374 -20.39 -0.83 4.25
C GLY A 374 -21.09 -1.31 5.52
N THR A 375 -22.42 -1.26 5.47
CA THR A 375 -23.35 -1.51 6.59
C THR A 375 -24.06 -2.86 6.51
N VAL A 376 -23.72 -3.69 5.51
CA VAL A 376 -24.24 -5.05 5.39
C VAL A 376 -23.10 -6.05 5.54
N ILE A 377 -23.31 -7.06 6.37
CA ILE A 377 -22.30 -8.07 6.70
C ILE A 377 -22.80 -9.43 6.21
N PHE A 378 -22.01 -10.09 5.37
CA PHE A 378 -22.17 -11.51 5.11
C PHE A 378 -21.38 -12.28 6.16
N GLU A 379 -22.07 -12.86 7.15
CA GLU A 379 -21.44 -13.75 8.12
C GLU A 379 -21.13 -15.09 7.44
N ILE A 380 -19.91 -15.58 7.67
CA ILE A 380 -19.35 -16.76 7.03
C ILE A 380 -19.39 -17.94 8.00
N LYS A 381 -19.71 -19.13 7.47
CA LYS A 381 -19.75 -20.38 8.25
C LYS A 381 -18.39 -20.71 8.86
N ALA A 382 -18.43 -21.37 10.01
CA ALA A 382 -17.23 -21.63 10.81
C ALA A 382 -16.23 -22.59 10.15
N ASP A 383 -16.69 -23.49 9.28
CA ASP A 383 -15.87 -24.45 8.52
C ASP A 383 -14.94 -23.77 7.51
N VAL A 384 -15.30 -22.57 7.03
CA VAL A 384 -14.40 -21.76 6.16
C VAL A 384 -13.09 -21.42 6.87
N LYS A 385 -13.04 -21.41 8.21
CA LYS A 385 -11.80 -21.17 8.96
C LYS A 385 -10.70 -22.19 8.64
N GLU A 386 -11.05 -23.41 8.25
CA GLU A 386 -10.09 -24.47 7.87
C GLU A 386 -9.29 -24.12 6.60
N ARG A 387 -9.86 -23.25 5.75
CA ARG A 387 -9.24 -22.75 4.51
C ARG A 387 -8.93 -21.26 4.58
N SER A 388 -8.69 -20.75 5.79
CA SER A 388 -8.45 -19.33 6.03
C SER A 388 -7.13 -19.08 6.77
N THR A 389 -6.58 -17.88 6.58
CA THR A 389 -5.47 -17.37 7.38
C THR A 389 -5.88 -16.10 8.12
N LEU A 390 -5.37 -15.94 9.33
CA LEU A 390 -5.58 -14.78 10.18
C LEU A 390 -4.38 -13.83 10.11
N LEU A 391 -4.67 -12.55 9.96
CA LEU A 391 -3.69 -11.47 10.00
C LEU A 391 -4.13 -10.45 11.06
N GLY A 392 -3.21 -10.09 11.96
CA GLY A 392 -3.50 -9.05 12.94
C GLY A 392 -3.21 -7.63 12.46
N ASN A 393 -3.01 -7.46 11.15
CA ASN A 393 -2.86 -6.19 10.45
C ASN A 393 -3.39 -6.34 9.01
N ASP A 394 -3.49 -5.23 8.25
CA ASP A 394 -3.87 -5.24 6.83
C ASP A 394 -2.90 -6.12 6.02
N SER A 395 -3.45 -6.97 5.16
CA SER A 395 -2.65 -7.75 4.19
C SER A 395 -1.82 -6.89 3.25
N TRP A 396 -2.11 -5.59 3.14
CA TRP A 396 -1.34 -4.65 2.33
C TRP A 396 -0.04 -4.13 2.96
N TYR A 397 0.19 -4.35 4.28
CA TYR A 397 1.35 -3.83 5.00
C TYR A 397 2.50 -4.83 5.20
N GLY A 398 2.48 -5.98 4.52
CA GLY A 398 3.54 -6.99 4.65
C GLY A 398 3.57 -7.64 6.05
N GLY A 399 2.39 -7.89 6.63
CA GLY A 399 2.24 -8.65 7.87
C GLY A 399 2.42 -10.15 7.66
N PHE A 400 2.75 -10.88 8.74
CA PHE A 400 2.76 -12.33 8.72
C PHE A 400 1.33 -12.84 8.88
N ALA A 401 0.90 -13.79 8.06
CA ALA A 401 -0.35 -14.51 8.25
C ALA A 401 -0.11 -15.79 9.06
N SER A 402 -1.10 -16.22 9.85
CA SER A 402 -1.10 -17.54 10.50
C SER A 402 -2.32 -18.35 10.08
N GLU A 403 -2.28 -19.67 10.24
CA GLU A 403 -3.47 -20.51 10.04
C GLU A 403 -4.59 -20.06 10.97
N ALA A 404 -5.80 -19.87 10.44
CA ALA A 404 -6.93 -19.44 11.26
C ALA A 404 -7.37 -20.49 12.29
N THR A 405 -7.10 -21.77 12.03
CA THR A 405 -7.35 -22.90 12.94
C THR A 405 -6.36 -22.97 14.10
N ALA A 406 -5.15 -22.44 13.92
CA ALA A 406 -4.10 -22.38 14.92
C ALA A 406 -3.39 -21.01 14.87
N PRO A 407 -4.06 -19.93 15.32
CA PRO A 407 -3.51 -18.58 15.25
C PRO A 407 -2.18 -18.47 15.98
N ASN A 408 -1.19 -17.89 15.32
CA ASN A 408 0.12 -17.60 15.89
C ASN A 408 0.15 -16.12 16.27
N VAL A 409 0.46 -15.79 17.52
CA VAL A 409 0.41 -14.40 17.98
C VAL A 409 1.45 -13.50 17.31
N ALA A 410 2.51 -14.09 16.72
CA ALA A 410 3.46 -13.37 15.89
C ALA A 410 2.81 -12.79 14.62
N SER A 411 1.71 -13.38 14.13
CA SER A 411 0.91 -12.84 13.02
C SER A 411 0.13 -11.58 13.42
N LEU A 412 0.10 -11.25 14.71
CA LEU A 412 -0.40 -9.96 15.15
C LEU A 412 0.62 -8.86 14.85
N LEU A 413 1.93 -9.13 14.84
CA LEU A 413 2.93 -8.09 14.61
C LEU A 413 2.98 -7.68 13.14
N GLY A 414 2.70 -6.42 12.85
CA GLY A 414 2.94 -5.82 11.54
C GLY A 414 4.45 -5.79 11.21
N GLY A 415 4.79 -5.62 9.92
CA GLY A 415 6.18 -5.60 9.46
C GLY A 415 7.07 -4.60 10.22
N SER A 416 6.52 -3.44 10.62
CA SER A 416 7.26 -2.47 11.43
C SER A 416 7.43 -2.83 12.91
N GLU A 417 6.48 -3.58 13.49
CA GLU A 417 6.57 -4.01 14.89
C GLU A 417 7.63 -5.11 15.04
N ALA A 418 7.72 -6.01 14.05
CA ALA A 418 8.75 -7.04 13.99
C ALA A 418 10.18 -6.46 13.95
N LEU A 419 10.36 -5.28 13.33
CA LEU A 419 11.63 -4.54 13.33
C LEU A 419 11.94 -3.87 14.68
N SER A 420 10.93 -3.63 15.51
CA SER A 420 11.09 -2.97 16.81
C SER A 420 11.50 -3.92 17.94
N LEU A 421 11.52 -5.24 17.69
CA LEU A 421 11.99 -6.24 18.65
C LEU A 421 13.46 -6.04 19.07
N ASP A 422 14.25 -5.38 18.24
CA ASP A 422 15.66 -5.12 18.52
C ASP A 422 15.87 -3.85 19.38
N GLU A 423 14.80 -3.10 19.68
CA GLU A 423 14.83 -1.89 20.50
C GLU A 423 14.11 -2.10 21.84
N SER A 424 14.74 -1.74 22.97
CA SER A 424 14.14 -1.91 24.31
C SER A 424 12.76 -1.26 24.48
N SER A 425 12.54 -0.10 23.84
CA SER A 425 11.22 0.55 23.84
C SER A 425 10.17 -0.22 23.02
N GLY A 426 10.58 -0.91 21.96
CA GLY A 426 9.71 -1.77 21.16
C GLY A 426 9.38 -3.07 21.89
N GLN A 427 10.36 -3.67 22.56
CA GLN A 427 10.17 -4.86 23.39
C GLN A 427 9.12 -4.64 24.48
N GLU A 428 9.17 -3.50 25.18
CA GLU A 428 8.19 -3.18 26.22
C GLU A 428 6.77 -2.97 25.66
N ARG A 429 6.65 -2.29 24.52
CA ARG A 429 5.35 -2.14 23.84
C ARG A 429 4.77 -3.49 23.42
N ILE A 430 5.60 -4.34 22.82
CA ILE A 430 5.19 -5.69 22.38
C ILE A 430 4.77 -6.53 23.58
N ARG A 431 5.49 -6.45 24.70
CA ARG A 431 5.09 -7.11 25.95
C ARG A 431 3.70 -6.63 26.40
N GLN A 432 3.49 -5.33 26.46
CA GLN A 432 2.19 -4.76 26.85
C GLN A 432 1.06 -5.24 25.91
N THR A 433 1.27 -5.21 24.60
CA THR A 433 0.28 -5.70 23.63
C THR A 433 -0.02 -7.18 23.83
N LEU A 434 0.99 -8.03 24.08
CA LEU A 434 0.77 -9.45 24.34
C LEU A 434 0.06 -9.69 25.68
N GLU A 435 0.29 -8.86 26.70
CA GLU A 435 -0.47 -8.89 27.94
C GLU A 435 -1.94 -8.52 27.72
N GLU A 436 -2.20 -7.49 26.92
CA GLU A 436 -3.56 -7.10 26.55
C GLU A 436 -4.27 -8.22 25.76
N VAL A 437 -3.60 -8.83 24.78
CA VAL A 437 -4.11 -10.00 24.03
C VAL A 437 -4.37 -11.18 24.97
N ALA A 438 -3.46 -11.47 25.89
CA ALA A 438 -3.61 -12.60 26.84
C ALA A 438 -4.73 -12.39 27.86
N ASN A 439 -5.11 -11.13 28.14
CA ASN A 439 -6.12 -10.78 29.14
C ASN A 439 -7.45 -10.30 28.53
N ALA A 440 -7.54 -10.18 27.20
CA ALA A 440 -8.77 -9.80 26.51
C ALA A 440 -9.92 -10.75 26.86
N GLU A 441 -11.03 -10.21 27.37
CA GLU A 441 -12.19 -11.02 27.79
C GLU A 441 -13.12 -11.31 26.60
N ASN A 442 -13.13 -10.41 25.63
CA ASN A 442 -13.96 -10.46 24.43
C ASN A 442 -13.17 -9.94 23.20
N ILE A 443 -13.78 -10.05 22.02
CA ILE A 443 -13.12 -9.61 20.78
C ILE A 443 -12.88 -8.10 20.75
N GLN A 444 -13.71 -7.29 21.40
CA GLN A 444 -13.52 -5.83 21.44
C GLN A 444 -12.28 -5.44 22.24
N ASP A 445 -12.01 -6.11 23.35
CA ASP A 445 -10.78 -5.89 24.12
C ASP A 445 -9.55 -6.22 23.27
N LEU A 446 -9.61 -7.34 22.53
CA LEU A 446 -8.54 -7.76 21.61
C LEU A 446 -8.34 -6.75 20.47
N LEU A 447 -9.44 -6.26 19.88
CA LEU A 447 -9.39 -5.29 18.78
C LEU A 447 -8.91 -3.91 19.25
N GLY A 448 -9.26 -3.53 20.49
CA GLY A 448 -8.77 -2.31 21.13
C GLY A 448 -7.27 -2.37 21.49
N ALA A 449 -6.75 -3.55 21.79
CA ALA A 449 -5.32 -3.80 21.97
C ALA A 449 -4.53 -3.79 20.64
N ARG A 450 -5.23 -3.80 19.50
CA ARG A 450 -4.64 -3.90 18.14
C ARG A 450 -5.17 -2.77 17.24
N SER A 451 -4.94 -2.92 15.94
CA SER A 451 -5.30 -1.98 14.85
C SER A 451 -6.80 -1.77 14.64
N GLY A 452 -7.66 -2.15 15.60
CA GLY A 452 -9.11 -2.02 15.47
C GLY A 452 -9.71 -2.94 14.39
N TYR A 453 -9.03 -3.99 13.96
CA TYR A 453 -9.62 -5.09 13.19
C TYR A 453 -8.65 -6.26 13.16
N LEU A 454 -9.18 -7.46 12.90
CA LEU A 454 -8.40 -8.63 12.52
C LEU A 454 -8.89 -9.08 11.15
N GLU A 455 -7.98 -9.10 10.18
CA GLU A 455 -8.28 -9.49 8.82
C GLU A 455 -8.17 -11.01 8.66
N VAL A 456 -9.08 -11.57 7.88
CA VAL A 456 -9.13 -12.99 7.55
C VAL A 456 -9.09 -13.12 6.03
N GLN A 457 -8.11 -13.86 5.53
CA GLN A 457 -8.01 -14.25 4.12
C GLN A 457 -8.59 -15.64 3.94
N MET A 458 -9.54 -15.78 3.04
CA MET A 458 -10.23 -17.04 2.73
C MET A 458 -9.75 -17.51 1.36
N HIS A 459 -8.93 -18.57 1.31
CA HIS A 459 -8.04 -18.89 0.19
C HIS A 459 -8.67 -19.67 -0.97
N GLU A 460 -9.95 -19.99 -0.86
CA GLU A 460 -10.75 -20.56 -1.95
C GLU A 460 -11.96 -19.67 -2.18
N GLN A 461 -12.60 -19.77 -3.36
CA GLN A 461 -13.81 -18.98 -3.62
C GLN A 461 -14.83 -19.17 -2.52
N LEU A 462 -15.41 -18.05 -2.10
CA LEU A 462 -16.62 -18.06 -1.31
C LEU A 462 -17.82 -18.05 -2.22
N THR A 463 -18.71 -19.00 -1.94
CA THR A 463 -20.01 -19.11 -2.58
C THR A 463 -21.10 -18.80 -1.57
N LEU A 464 -22.34 -18.68 -2.03
CA LEU A 464 -23.47 -18.50 -1.13
C LEU A 464 -23.66 -19.67 -0.15
N SER A 465 -23.16 -20.87 -0.45
CA SER A 465 -23.20 -21.98 0.50
C SER A 465 -22.25 -21.81 1.69
N ASP A 466 -21.31 -20.87 1.62
CA ASP A 466 -20.39 -20.54 2.71
C ASP A 466 -20.94 -19.45 3.64
N VAL A 467 -22.05 -18.82 3.26
CA VAL A 467 -22.71 -17.77 4.04
C VAL A 467 -23.63 -18.39 5.08
N SER A 468 -23.51 -17.94 6.32
CA SER A 468 -24.44 -18.32 7.40
C SER A 468 -25.62 -17.38 7.49
N SER A 469 -25.38 -16.08 7.42
CA SER A 469 -26.43 -15.05 7.54
C SER A 469 -26.02 -13.76 6.82
N ILE A 470 -26.99 -12.92 6.50
CA ILE A 470 -26.78 -11.54 6.06
C ILE A 470 -27.31 -10.61 7.14
N VAL A 471 -26.41 -9.82 7.72
CA VAL A 471 -26.71 -8.90 8.81
C VAL A 471 -26.74 -7.48 8.29
N PHE A 472 -27.88 -6.81 8.43
CA PHE A 472 -28.05 -5.39 8.17
C PHE A 472 -27.85 -4.63 9.47
N THR A 473 -26.92 -3.67 9.49
CA THR A 473 -26.60 -2.85 10.67
C THR A 473 -26.91 -1.38 10.42
N ASN A 474 -26.75 -0.53 11.44
CA ASN A 474 -26.88 0.93 11.32
C ASN A 474 -28.26 1.39 10.78
N GLY A 475 -29.32 0.64 11.08
CA GLY A 475 -30.68 0.95 10.64
C GLY A 475 -30.96 0.65 9.17
N GLU A 476 -30.01 0.06 8.43
CA GLU A 476 -30.21 -0.41 7.06
C GLU A 476 -31.30 -1.50 7.05
N GLN A 477 -32.10 -1.55 5.97
CA GLN A 477 -33.15 -2.54 5.83
C GLN A 477 -33.01 -3.30 4.51
N PRO A 478 -33.16 -4.63 4.50
CA PRO A 478 -33.19 -5.39 3.26
C PRO A 478 -34.42 -5.01 2.44
N ASN A 479 -34.20 -4.74 1.15
CA ASN A 479 -35.29 -4.50 0.22
C ASN A 479 -36.05 -5.82 -0.11
N PRO A 480 -37.24 -5.76 -0.71
CA PRO A 480 -38.04 -6.96 -1.00
C PRO A 480 -37.32 -8.00 -1.88
N GLU A 481 -36.48 -7.54 -2.81
CA GLU A 481 -35.70 -8.42 -3.69
C GLU A 481 -34.59 -9.13 -2.93
N THR A 482 -33.87 -8.43 -2.05
CA THR A 482 -32.88 -9.04 -1.16
C THR A 482 -33.50 -10.13 -0.30
N ARG A 483 -34.70 -9.87 0.27
CA ARG A 483 -35.41 -10.87 1.08
C ARG A 483 -35.76 -12.12 0.27
N ARG A 484 -36.28 -11.92 -0.95
CA ARG A 484 -36.60 -13.02 -1.87
C ARG A 484 -35.35 -13.84 -2.22
N LEU A 485 -34.28 -13.17 -2.63
CA LEU A 485 -33.04 -13.83 -3.05
C LEU A 485 -32.34 -14.56 -1.89
N ALA A 486 -32.37 -14.00 -0.67
CA ALA A 486 -31.83 -14.68 0.50
C ALA A 486 -32.66 -15.93 0.85
N GLU A 487 -34.00 -15.84 0.79
CA GLU A 487 -34.89 -16.99 1.01
C GLU A 487 -34.67 -18.10 -0.04
N GLU A 488 -34.54 -17.73 -1.32
CA GLU A 488 -34.24 -18.67 -2.42
C GLU A 488 -32.91 -19.41 -2.22
N ASN A 489 -31.93 -18.76 -1.59
CA ASN A 489 -30.62 -19.34 -1.27
C ASN A 489 -30.53 -19.96 0.13
N GLY A 490 -31.62 -19.94 0.91
CA GLY A 490 -31.65 -20.48 2.27
C GLY A 490 -30.77 -19.73 3.27
N ILE A 491 -30.55 -18.42 3.06
CA ILE A 491 -29.73 -17.57 3.91
C ILE A 491 -30.61 -16.75 4.84
N GLU A 492 -30.32 -16.79 6.14
CA GLU A 492 -31.03 -16.00 7.15
C GLU A 492 -30.68 -14.51 7.02
N ILE A 493 -31.69 -13.63 7.11
CA ILE A 493 -31.47 -12.18 7.23
C ILE A 493 -31.69 -11.75 8.68
N ILE A 494 -30.70 -11.05 9.22
CA ILE A 494 -30.71 -10.45 10.55
C ILE A 494 -30.66 -8.92 10.37
N VAL A 495 -31.44 -8.20 11.17
CA VAL A 495 -31.40 -6.73 11.24
C VAL A 495 -31.02 -6.37 12.67
N ARG A 496 -29.91 -5.65 12.85
CA ARG A 496 -29.36 -5.21 14.15
C ARG A 496 -29.55 -3.71 14.35
#